data_AF-A0A7M1Q7N9-F1
#
_entry.id   AF-A0A7M1Q7N9-F1
#
_cell.length_a   1.000
_cell.length_b   1.000
_cell.length_c   1.000
_cell.angle_alpha   90.00
_cell.angle_beta   90.00
_cell.angle_gamma   90.00
#
_symmetry.space_group_name_H-M   'P 1'
#
loop_
_entity.id
_entity.type
_entity.pdbx_description
1 polymer ?
#
loop_
_entity_poly.entity_id
_entity_poly.type
_entity_poly.pdbx_seq_one_letter_code
_entity_poly.pdbx_strand_id
1 'polypeptide(L)'
;MPLLFAAQQATEGWLWLALGQGDSSRVHSLSLVYLFFAFGIWPFYSPWIAYRLETGSARRRSLLLSFLVIGGGVGVMVYLPLLLGITGFTTTVVNSSIAYETARPVLQKQLYTLAYVIVTLIPFMIASDRRLMVFSLMLLVAMVATMMFYAYAFFSVWCFFAALLSLFALYLVRGAPVRS
;
A
#
# COMPACT_ATOMS: atom_id res chain seq x y z
N MET A 1 5.22 -8.06 6.38
CA MET A 1 4.60 -7.65 5.09
C MET A 1 3.75 -8.74 4.46
N PRO A 2 4.23 -9.97 4.20
CA PRO A 2 3.47 -10.94 3.40
C PRO A 2 2.09 -11.31 3.98
N LEU A 3 1.99 -11.47 5.29
CA LEU A 3 0.71 -11.77 5.95
C LEU A 3 -0.31 -10.63 5.84
N LEU A 4 0.13 -9.36 5.92
CA LEU A 4 -0.76 -8.21 5.78
C LEU A 4 -1.26 -8.09 4.33
N PHE A 5 -0.37 -8.30 3.35
CA PHE A 5 -0.78 -8.37 1.95
C PHE A 5 -1.71 -9.55 1.69
N ALA A 6 -1.47 -10.72 2.28
CA ALA A 6 -2.36 -11.87 2.14
C ALA A 6 -3.76 -11.57 2.71
N ALA A 7 -3.85 -10.93 3.88
CA ALA A 7 -5.11 -10.49 4.45
C ALA A 7 -5.82 -9.47 3.54
N GLN A 8 -5.09 -8.47 3.05
CA GLN A 8 -5.63 -7.46 2.13
C GLN A 8 -6.15 -8.08 0.82
N GLN A 9 -5.39 -9.00 0.22
CA GLN A 9 -5.79 -9.69 -1.01
C GLN A 9 -6.95 -10.67 -0.78
N ALA A 10 -7.03 -11.29 0.39
CA ALA A 10 -8.21 -12.07 0.78
C ALA A 10 -9.45 -11.18 0.88
N THR A 11 -9.35 -9.99 1.49
CA THR A 11 -10.45 -9.01 1.53
C THR A 11 -10.90 -8.62 0.12
N GLU A 12 -9.97 -8.40 -0.81
CA GLU A 12 -10.29 -8.11 -2.21
C GLU A 12 -10.97 -9.30 -2.92
N GLY A 13 -10.56 -10.53 -2.63
CA GLY A 13 -11.24 -11.74 -3.12
C GLY A 13 -12.70 -11.83 -2.63
N TRP A 14 -12.96 -11.53 -1.35
CA TRP A 14 -14.33 -11.43 -0.84
C TRP A 14 -15.12 -10.28 -1.48
N LEU A 15 -14.45 -9.18 -1.82
CA LEU A 15 -15.05 -8.03 -2.49
C LEU A 15 -15.53 -8.39 -3.90
N TRP A 16 -14.76 -9.19 -4.65
CA TRP A 16 -15.19 -9.75 -5.93
C TRP A 16 -16.48 -10.57 -5.82
N LEU A 17 -16.59 -11.43 -4.80
CA LEU A 17 -17.81 -12.21 -4.55
C LEU A 17 -19.01 -11.32 -4.20
N ALA A 18 -18.80 -10.31 -3.36
CA ALA A 18 -19.85 -9.38 -2.98
C ALA A 18 -20.34 -8.53 -4.16
N LEU A 19 -19.43 -8.07 -5.02
CA LEU A 19 -19.74 -7.36 -6.26
C LEU A 19 -20.56 -8.24 -7.22
N GLY A 20 -20.19 -9.52 -7.38
CA GLY A 20 -20.94 -10.47 -8.19
C GLY A 20 -22.35 -10.80 -7.67
N GLN A 21 -22.56 -10.68 -6.35
CA GLN A 21 -23.87 -10.88 -5.70
C GLN A 21 -24.73 -9.61 -5.67
N GLY A 22 -24.18 -8.44 -6.02
CA GLY A 22 -24.88 -7.15 -5.89
C GLY A 22 -25.13 -6.71 -4.45
N ASP A 23 -24.39 -7.26 -3.47
CA ASP A 23 -24.55 -6.92 -2.05
C ASP A 23 -23.80 -5.62 -1.71
N SER A 24 -24.48 -4.49 -1.88
CA SER A 24 -23.90 -3.16 -1.69
C SER A 24 -23.37 -2.91 -0.26
N SER A 25 -24.01 -3.49 0.76
CA SER A 25 -23.59 -3.36 2.15
C SER A 25 -22.27 -4.08 2.42
N ARG A 26 -22.13 -5.32 1.93
CA ARG A 26 -20.87 -6.06 2.01
C ARG A 26 -19.78 -5.41 1.18
N VAL A 27 -20.09 -4.94 -0.03
CA VAL A 27 -19.14 -4.21 -0.87
C VAL A 27 -18.58 -3.00 -0.13
N HIS A 28 -19.44 -2.19 0.48
CA HIS A 28 -19.01 -1.01 1.25
C HIS A 28 -18.10 -1.40 2.43
N SER A 29 -18.53 -2.37 3.25
CA SER A 29 -17.78 -2.82 4.44
C SER A 29 -16.43 -3.44 4.08
N LEU A 30 -16.38 -4.31 3.09
CA LEU A 30 -15.14 -4.94 2.61
C LEU A 30 -14.21 -3.91 1.95
N SER A 31 -14.77 -2.93 1.24
CA SER A 31 -13.98 -1.82 0.68
C SER A 31 -13.33 -0.99 1.77
N LEU A 32 -14.03 -0.68 2.87
CA LEU A 32 -13.43 0.02 4.01
C LEU A 32 -12.27 -0.79 4.60
N VAL A 33 -12.42 -2.10 4.77
CA VAL A 33 -11.33 -2.97 5.25
C VAL A 33 -10.16 -2.96 4.27
N TYR A 34 -10.39 -3.12 2.97
CA TYR A 34 -9.33 -3.08 1.96
C TYR A 34 -8.60 -1.73 1.96
N LEU A 35 -9.36 -0.64 1.98
CA LEU A 35 -8.83 0.73 2.01
C LEU A 35 -8.14 1.05 3.33
N PHE A 36 -8.46 0.37 4.43
CA PHE A 36 -7.69 0.49 5.68
C PHE A 36 -6.27 -0.07 5.52
N PHE A 37 -6.12 -1.23 4.89
CA PHE A 37 -4.79 -1.74 4.56
C PHE A 37 -4.05 -0.78 3.63
N ALA A 38 -4.72 -0.39 2.54
CA ALA A 38 -4.14 0.49 1.53
C ALA A 38 -3.72 1.83 2.12
N PHE A 39 -4.64 2.56 2.75
CA PHE A 39 -4.47 3.97 3.11
C PHE A 39 -4.10 4.17 4.58
N GLY A 40 -4.49 3.27 5.47
CA GLY A 40 -4.16 3.35 6.90
C GLY A 40 -2.83 2.65 7.22
N ILE A 41 -2.73 1.37 6.90
CA ILE A 41 -1.62 0.52 7.33
C ILE A 41 -0.34 0.82 6.54
N TRP A 42 -0.36 0.74 5.20
CA TRP A 42 0.90 0.82 4.43
C TRP A 42 1.69 2.12 4.59
N PRO A 43 1.06 3.31 4.64
CA PRO A 43 1.78 4.58 4.86
C PRO A 43 2.54 4.61 6.17
N PHE A 44 2.02 3.97 7.22
CA PHE A 44 2.67 3.85 8.51
C PHE A 44 3.66 2.67 8.57
N TYR A 45 3.25 1.52 8.06
CA TYR A 45 3.95 0.26 8.28
C TYR A 45 5.23 0.15 7.44
N SER A 46 5.26 0.74 6.24
CA SER A 46 6.45 0.76 5.39
C SER A 46 7.63 1.50 6.04
N PRO A 47 7.49 2.76 6.49
CA PRO A 47 8.56 3.45 7.22
C PRO A 47 8.87 2.79 8.56
N TRP A 48 7.88 2.18 9.24
CA TRP A 48 8.13 1.43 10.47
C TRP A 48 9.06 0.24 10.25
N ILE A 49 8.87 -0.54 9.17
CA ILE A 49 9.79 -1.64 8.83
C ILE A 49 11.18 -1.11 8.54
N ALA A 50 11.30 -0.08 7.69
CA ALA A 50 12.59 0.52 7.36
C ALA A 50 13.32 1.01 8.61
N TYR A 51 12.61 1.72 9.50
CA TYR A 51 13.15 2.18 10.78
C TYR A 51 13.63 1.05 11.68
N ARG A 52 12.87 -0.06 11.77
CA ARG A 52 13.20 -1.22 12.62
C ARG A 52 14.41 -2.01 12.12
N LEU A 53 14.65 -1.99 10.81
CA LEU A 53 15.77 -2.69 10.18
C LEU A 53 17.00 -1.78 9.99
N GLU A 54 16.87 -0.48 10.20
CA GLU A 54 17.96 0.48 10.04
C GLU A 54 19.04 0.27 11.12
N THR A 55 20.25 -0.02 10.68
CA THR A 55 21.46 -0.18 11.52
C THR A 55 22.52 0.89 11.27
N GLY A 56 22.27 1.83 10.34
CA GLY A 56 23.20 2.90 9.98
C GLY A 56 23.15 4.09 10.93
N SER A 57 23.38 5.29 10.37
CA SER A 57 23.58 6.49 11.18
C SER A 57 22.30 7.01 11.85
N ALA A 58 22.46 7.71 12.98
CA ALA A 58 21.36 8.37 13.70
C ALA A 58 20.55 9.32 12.79
N ARG A 59 21.21 9.96 11.81
CA ARG A 59 20.55 10.81 10.81
C ARG A 59 19.53 10.04 9.96
N ARG A 60 19.89 8.86 9.45
CA ARG A 60 18.96 8.02 8.67
C ARG A 60 17.79 7.58 9.51
N ARG A 61 18.08 7.13 10.74
CA ARG A 61 17.06 6.73 11.70
C ARG A 61 16.07 7.85 12.02
N SER A 62 16.55 9.09 12.19
CA SER A 62 15.70 10.27 12.39
C SER A 62 14.84 10.57 11.16
N LEU A 63 15.39 10.50 9.94
CA LEU A 63 14.60 10.67 8.71
C LEU A 63 13.48 9.64 8.59
N LEU A 64 13.76 8.36 8.88
CA LEU A 64 12.77 7.29 8.85
C LEU A 64 11.66 7.49 9.89
N LEU A 65 11.98 8.05 11.07
CA LEU A 65 10.98 8.46 12.05
C LEU A 65 10.09 9.59 11.52
N SER A 66 10.65 10.59 10.84
CA SER A 66 9.86 11.63 10.19
C SER A 66 8.89 11.04 9.17
N PHE A 67 9.35 10.12 8.33
CA PHE A 67 8.48 9.40 7.39
C PHE A 67 7.39 8.59 8.08
N LEU A 68 7.68 7.98 9.23
CA LEU A 68 6.68 7.25 10.02
C LEU A 68 5.57 8.18 10.53
N VAL A 69 5.93 9.33 11.07
CA VAL A 69 4.97 10.33 11.56
C VAL A 69 4.15 10.89 10.39
N ILE A 70 4.81 11.27 9.30
CA ILE A 70 4.14 11.79 8.10
C ILE A 70 3.21 10.73 7.51
N GLY A 71 3.67 9.49 7.37
CA GLY A 71 2.89 8.38 6.85
C GLY A 71 1.65 8.08 7.70
N GLY A 72 1.80 8.08 9.03
CA GLY A 72 0.66 7.97 9.95
C GLY A 72 -0.33 9.13 9.80
N GLY A 73 0.17 10.37 9.68
CA GLY A 73 -0.65 11.55 9.46
C GLY A 73 -1.42 11.50 8.13
N VAL A 74 -0.77 11.11 7.04
CA VAL A 74 -1.38 10.90 5.73
C VAL A 74 -2.47 9.83 5.81
N GLY A 75 -2.18 8.71 6.49
CA GLY A 75 -3.16 7.65 6.65
C GLY A 75 -4.40 8.08 7.42
N VAL A 76 -4.23 8.79 8.54
CA VAL A 76 -5.35 9.36 9.30
C VAL A 76 -6.14 10.36 8.45
N MET A 77 -5.46 11.30 7.79
CA MET A 77 -6.09 12.34 6.97
C MET A 77 -6.96 11.76 5.84
N VAL A 78 -6.57 10.62 5.28
CA VAL A 78 -7.25 10.04 4.11
C VAL A 78 -8.27 8.99 4.51
N TYR A 79 -7.90 8.08 5.41
CA TYR A 79 -8.76 6.96 5.80
C TYR A 79 -9.87 7.37 6.77
N LEU A 80 -9.61 8.25 7.73
CA LEU A 80 -10.61 8.59 8.75
C LEU A 80 -11.88 9.23 8.15
N PRO A 81 -11.81 10.17 7.18
CA PRO A 81 -13.01 10.69 6.53
C PRO A 81 -13.80 9.63 5.74
N LEU A 82 -13.13 8.59 5.22
CA LEU A 82 -13.80 7.48 4.54
C LEU A 82 -14.55 6.62 5.56
N LEU A 83 -13.89 6.28 6.68
CA LEU A 83 -14.47 5.49 7.76
C LEU A 83 -15.68 6.17 8.41
N LEU A 84 -15.62 7.49 8.59
CA LEU A 84 -16.70 8.28 9.18
C LEU A 84 -17.82 8.62 8.19
N GLY A 85 -17.71 8.22 6.92
CA GLY A 85 -18.69 8.54 5.88
C GLY A 85 -18.71 10.02 5.46
N ILE A 86 -17.73 10.82 5.90
CA ILE A 86 -17.58 12.24 5.51
C ILE A 86 -17.19 12.35 4.04
N THR A 87 -16.33 11.44 3.57
CA THR A 87 -15.96 11.32 2.16
C THR A 87 -16.56 10.04 1.59
N GLY A 88 -17.48 10.18 0.63
CA GLY A 88 -18.02 9.05 -0.10
C GLY A 88 -16.96 8.37 -0.98
N PHE A 89 -17.15 7.09 -1.25
CA PHE A 89 -16.39 6.36 -2.25
C PHE A 89 -17.29 5.36 -2.96
N THR A 90 -16.89 4.97 -4.16
CA THR A 90 -17.54 3.94 -4.95
C THR A 90 -16.52 2.87 -5.32
N THR A 91 -16.99 1.63 -5.34
CA THR A 91 -16.18 0.45 -5.66
C THR A 91 -16.83 -0.23 -6.84
N THR A 92 -16.14 -0.31 -7.96
CA THR A 92 -16.68 -0.86 -9.22
C THR A 92 -15.66 -1.74 -9.91
N VAL A 93 -16.14 -2.67 -10.74
CA VAL A 93 -15.26 -3.45 -11.62
C VAL A 93 -15.09 -2.69 -12.93
N VAL A 94 -13.84 -2.40 -13.27
CA VAL A 94 -13.45 -1.76 -14.53
C VAL A 94 -12.38 -2.62 -15.17
N ASN A 95 -12.57 -3.07 -16.41
CA ASN A 95 -11.58 -3.86 -17.16
C ASN A 95 -10.97 -5.03 -16.35
N SER A 96 -11.81 -5.79 -15.64
CA SER A 96 -11.40 -6.91 -14.77
C SER A 96 -10.52 -6.55 -13.58
N SER A 97 -10.55 -5.30 -13.13
CA SER A 97 -9.89 -4.82 -11.90
C SER A 97 -10.88 -4.04 -11.04
N ILE A 98 -10.69 -4.05 -9.72
CA ILE A 98 -11.52 -3.26 -8.81
C ILE A 98 -10.97 -1.84 -8.74
N ALA A 99 -11.80 -0.87 -9.10
CA ALA A 99 -11.51 0.55 -8.98
C ALA A 99 -12.18 1.13 -7.74
N TYR A 100 -11.41 1.90 -6.96
CA TYR A 100 -11.87 2.63 -5.78
C TYR A 100 -11.85 4.11 -6.09
N GLU A 101 -13.02 4.70 -6.35
CA GLU A 101 -13.14 6.11 -6.70
C GLU A 101 -13.70 6.87 -5.50
N THR A 102 -12.92 7.81 -4.98
CA THR A 102 -13.32 8.67 -3.85
C THR A 102 -13.94 9.96 -4.36
N ALA A 103 -14.94 10.47 -3.65
CA ALA A 103 -15.60 11.75 -3.93
C ALA A 103 -14.71 12.94 -3.54
N ARG A 104 -13.48 12.98 -4.07
CA ARG A 104 -12.47 14.02 -3.83
C ARG A 104 -12.12 14.72 -5.14
N PRO A 105 -11.82 16.03 -5.11
CA PRO A 105 -11.28 16.74 -6.26
C PRO A 105 -10.04 16.06 -6.84
N VAL A 106 -9.88 16.14 -8.17
CA VAL A 106 -8.77 15.49 -8.90
C VAL A 106 -7.39 15.85 -8.32
N LEU A 107 -7.16 17.13 -8.02
CA LEU A 107 -5.91 17.60 -7.44
C LEU A 107 -5.61 16.93 -6.08
N GLN A 108 -6.63 16.77 -5.22
CA GLN A 108 -6.44 16.09 -3.93
C GLN A 108 -6.11 14.61 -4.11
N LYS A 109 -6.75 13.93 -5.06
CA LYS A 109 -6.45 12.52 -5.38
C LYS A 109 -5.01 12.35 -5.86
N GLN A 110 -4.53 13.25 -6.73
CA GLN A 110 -3.15 13.23 -7.23
C GLN A 110 -2.13 13.50 -6.12
N LEU A 111 -2.36 14.54 -5.31
CA LEU A 111 -1.48 14.86 -4.16
C LEU A 111 -1.42 13.71 -3.16
N TYR A 112 -2.57 13.09 -2.87
CA TYR A 112 -2.63 11.92 -2.01
C TYR A 112 -1.83 10.75 -2.59
N THR A 113 -2.04 10.43 -3.87
CA THR A 113 -1.34 9.32 -4.52
C THR A 113 0.17 9.54 -4.51
N LEU A 114 0.61 10.77 -4.77
CA LEU A 114 2.02 11.15 -4.68
C LEU A 114 2.56 10.98 -3.24
N ALA A 115 1.84 11.52 -2.24
CA ALA A 115 2.23 11.39 -0.84
C ALA A 115 2.32 9.92 -0.42
N TYR A 116 1.32 9.11 -0.79
CA TYR A 116 1.25 7.68 -0.55
C TYR A 116 2.47 6.94 -1.10
N VAL A 117 2.80 7.16 -2.39
CA VAL A 117 3.97 6.55 -3.03
C VAL A 117 5.26 6.95 -2.32
N ILE A 118 5.42 8.23 -1.99
CA ILE A 118 6.63 8.72 -1.31
C ILE A 118 6.78 8.04 0.05
N VAL A 119 5.74 8.07 0.90
CA VAL A 119 5.85 7.52 2.26
C VAL A 119 5.95 6.01 2.30
N THR A 120 5.51 5.30 1.25
CA THR A 120 5.60 3.83 1.18
C THR A 120 6.91 3.34 0.54
N LEU A 121 7.49 4.06 -0.41
CA LEU A 121 8.70 3.64 -1.13
C LEU A 121 10.00 4.23 -0.56
N ILE A 122 10.03 5.55 -0.34
CA ILE A 122 11.26 6.28 -0.01
C ILE A 122 11.93 5.77 1.28
N PRO A 123 11.21 5.37 2.35
CA PRO A 123 11.85 4.81 3.53
C PRO A 123 12.73 3.59 3.23
N PHE A 124 12.32 2.71 2.31
CA PHE A 124 13.13 1.56 1.92
C PHE A 124 14.35 1.94 1.06
N MET A 125 14.31 3.05 0.34
CA MET A 125 15.46 3.58 -0.40
C MET A 125 16.49 4.27 0.52
N ILE A 126 16.04 4.87 1.62
CA ILE A 126 16.91 5.51 2.63
C ILE A 126 17.62 4.48 3.50
N ALA A 127 16.97 3.34 3.73
CA ALA A 127 17.46 2.30 4.62
C ALA A 127 18.88 1.82 4.24
N SER A 128 19.70 1.47 5.23
CA SER A 128 21.09 1.02 5.02
C SER A 128 21.19 -0.33 4.30
N ASP A 129 20.19 -1.20 4.44
CA ASP A 129 20.17 -2.52 3.81
C ASP A 129 19.86 -2.41 2.30
N ARG A 130 20.85 -2.79 1.47
CA ARG A 130 20.71 -2.83 0.00
C ARG A 130 19.55 -3.72 -0.48
N ARG A 131 19.16 -4.74 0.28
CA ARG A 131 18.02 -5.61 -0.06
C ARG A 131 16.71 -4.84 -0.03
N LEU A 132 16.55 -3.92 0.93
CA LEU A 132 15.39 -3.03 1.01
C LEU A 132 15.38 -2.04 -0.16
N MET A 133 16.54 -1.52 -0.54
CA MET A 133 16.66 -0.67 -1.73
C MET A 133 16.24 -1.42 -3.01
N VAL A 134 16.74 -2.64 -3.24
CA VAL A 134 16.35 -3.45 -4.40
C VAL A 134 14.85 -3.75 -4.39
N PHE A 135 14.31 -4.14 -3.24
CA PHE A 135 12.86 -4.36 -3.07
C PHE A 135 12.04 -3.12 -3.43
N SER A 136 12.47 -1.94 -2.98
CA SER A 136 11.81 -0.66 -3.29
C SER A 136 11.86 -0.32 -4.78
N LEU A 137 12.96 -0.66 -5.47
CA LEU A 137 13.08 -0.46 -6.92
C LEU A 137 12.14 -1.39 -7.68
N MET A 138 11.98 -2.65 -7.24
CA MET A 138 11.00 -3.56 -7.83
C MET A 138 9.57 -3.05 -7.64
N LEU A 139 9.25 -2.52 -6.45
CA LEU A 139 7.95 -1.90 -6.19
C LEU A 139 7.74 -0.64 -7.05
N LEU A 140 8.78 0.16 -7.28
CA LEU A 140 8.74 1.33 -8.15
C LEU A 140 8.49 0.93 -9.61
N VAL A 141 9.14 -0.11 -10.11
CA VAL A 141 8.87 -0.63 -11.46
C VAL A 141 7.42 -1.11 -11.58
N ALA A 142 6.94 -1.87 -10.58
CA ALA A 142 5.54 -2.30 -10.53
C ALA A 142 4.56 -1.11 -10.46
N MET A 143 4.92 -0.05 -9.72
CA MET A 143 4.15 1.19 -9.65
C MET A 143 4.06 1.88 -11.01
N VAL A 144 5.19 2.04 -11.71
CA VAL A 144 5.23 2.67 -13.05
C VAL A 144 4.41 1.84 -14.04
N ALA A 145 4.55 0.51 -14.05
CA ALA A 145 3.73 -0.36 -14.88
C ALA A 145 2.24 -0.20 -14.56
N THR A 146 1.87 -0.17 -13.27
CA THR A 146 0.48 0.03 -12.84
C THR A 146 -0.06 1.38 -13.27
N MET A 147 0.72 2.45 -13.16
CA MET A 147 0.32 3.78 -13.63
C MET A 147 0.12 3.84 -15.15
N MET A 148 0.93 3.15 -15.93
CA MET A 148 0.81 3.16 -17.40
C MET A 148 -0.40 2.37 -17.90
N PHE A 149 -0.70 1.22 -17.30
CA PHE A 149 -1.72 0.29 -17.82
C PHE A 149 -3.01 0.23 -16.99
N TYR A 150 -2.96 0.60 -15.71
CA TYR A 150 -4.03 0.40 -14.73
C TYR A 150 -4.24 1.62 -13.81
N ALA A 151 -4.02 2.85 -14.32
CA ALA A 151 -4.20 4.08 -13.53
C ALA A 151 -5.58 4.16 -12.83
N TYR A 152 -6.63 3.66 -13.48
CA TYR A 152 -8.00 3.63 -12.95
C TYR A 152 -8.18 2.69 -11.73
N ALA A 153 -7.32 1.67 -11.58
CA ALA A 153 -7.35 0.68 -10.51
C ALA A 153 -6.01 0.62 -9.74
N PHE A 154 -5.31 1.76 -9.69
CA PHE A 154 -3.93 1.85 -9.20
C PHE A 154 -3.70 1.16 -7.84
N PHE A 155 -4.52 1.48 -6.84
CA PHE A 155 -4.36 0.94 -5.49
C PHE A 155 -4.69 -0.56 -5.37
N SER A 156 -5.53 -1.10 -6.26
CA SER A 156 -5.81 -2.54 -6.33
C SER A 156 -4.59 -3.27 -6.91
N VAL A 157 -4.26 -2.93 -8.16
CA VAL A 157 -3.25 -3.63 -8.96
C VAL A 157 -1.84 -3.47 -8.37
N TRP A 158 -1.49 -2.29 -7.85
CA TRP A 158 -0.18 -2.11 -7.24
C TRP A 158 -0.02 -2.91 -5.95
N CYS A 159 -1.07 -3.01 -5.12
CA CYS A 159 -1.04 -3.85 -3.91
C CYS A 159 -0.94 -5.34 -4.26
N PHE A 160 -1.56 -5.79 -5.36
CA PHE A 160 -1.40 -7.16 -5.86
C PHE A 160 0.06 -7.45 -6.23
N PHE A 161 0.71 -6.58 -7.02
CA PHE A 161 2.13 -6.74 -7.33
C PHE A 161 3.01 -6.66 -6.09
N ALA A 162 2.71 -5.76 -5.15
CA ALA A 162 3.44 -5.66 -3.89
C ALA A 162 3.30 -6.92 -3.04
N ALA A 163 2.13 -7.58 -3.05
CA ALA A 163 1.92 -8.87 -2.40
C ALA A 163 2.85 -9.94 -2.97
N LEU A 164 2.88 -10.08 -4.31
CA LEU A 164 3.76 -11.03 -5.01
C LEU A 164 5.24 -10.75 -4.72
N LEU A 165 5.65 -9.49 -4.81
CA LEU A 165 7.03 -9.08 -4.51
C LEU A 165 7.40 -9.34 -3.05
N SER A 166 6.47 -9.16 -2.10
CA SER A 166 6.73 -9.46 -0.69
C SER A 166 6.92 -10.96 -0.43
N LEU A 167 6.20 -11.82 -1.16
CA LEU A 167 6.39 -13.27 -1.12
C LEU A 167 7.72 -13.68 -1.75
N PHE A 168 8.07 -13.07 -2.88
CA PHE A 168 9.36 -13.28 -3.53
C PHE A 168 10.53 -12.88 -2.61
N ALA A 169 10.44 -11.73 -1.94
CA ALA A 169 11.41 -11.30 -0.95
C ALA A 169 11.53 -12.31 0.22
N LEU A 170 10.40 -12.84 0.72
CA LEU A 170 10.41 -13.87 1.76
C LEU A 170 11.10 -15.16 1.30
N TYR A 171 10.83 -15.60 0.07
CA TYR A 171 11.47 -16.77 -0.52
C TYR A 171 12.99 -16.59 -0.61
N LEU A 172 13.46 -15.44 -1.11
CA LEU A 172 14.88 -15.12 -1.19
C LEU A 172 15.57 -15.11 0.19
N VAL A 173 14.92 -14.54 1.21
CA VAL A 173 15.47 -14.50 2.56
C VAL A 173 15.56 -15.89 3.19
N ARG A 174 14.57 -16.77 2.95
CA ARG A 174 14.58 -18.15 3.45
C ARG A 174 15.54 -19.07 2.70
N GLY A 175 15.73 -18.84 1.40
CA GLY A 175 16.64 -19.61 0.55
C GLY A 175 18.11 -19.19 0.68
N ALA A 176 18.42 -18.06 1.33
CA ALA A 176 19.79 -17.64 1.55
C ALA A 176 20.44 -18.51 2.64
N PRO A 177 21.59 -19.18 2.37
CA PRO A 177 22.29 -19.92 3.41
C PRO A 177 22.71 -18.97 4.53
N VAL A 178 22.50 -19.38 5.79
CA VAL A 178 22.98 -18.67 6.97
C VAL A 178 24.50 -18.58 6.85
N ARG A 179 25.04 -17.39 6.57
CA ARG A 179 26.47 -17.15 6.67
C ARG A 179 26.82 -17.13 8.16
N SER A 180 27.32 -18.27 8.65
CA SER A 180 28.02 -18.42 9.93
C SER A 180 29.34 -17.67 9.91
#